data_AF-A0A0Q3UYW7-F1
#
_entry.id   AF-A0A0Q3UYW7-F1
#
_cell.length_a   1.000
_cell.length_b   1.000
_cell.length_c   1.000
_cell.angle_alpha   90.00
_cell.angle_beta   90.00
_cell.angle_gamma   90.00
#
_symmetry.space_group_name_H-M   'P 1'
#
loop_
_entity.id
_entity.type
_entity.pdbx_description
1 polymer ?
#
loop_
_entity_poly.entity_id
_entity_poly.type
_entity_poly.pdbx_seq_one_letter_code
_entity_poly.pdbx_strand_id
1 'polypeptide(L)'
;WRAAAVAGAPGGRARRRPVHVCWVDYARGFFLCDVEAGISPDKVWYVPLPVPAPKGYCCDDDRSPYLPYCRNLAAAGRDAVRFVNVAPRFCCGGHGKTSCERSRFAFNVTTSNLTLRADGEPMTWVKDGLLDCDELWLLLNYGRLPRVAPKYPIVSSDKTDVVYFVLCENHYFMDNADKTVWMLEI
;
A
#
# COMPACT_ATOMS: atom_id res chain seq x y z
N TRP A 1 2.62 -7.92 -52.35
CA TRP A 1 2.33 -9.26 -52.87
C TRP A 1 1.57 -10.06 -51.82
N ARG A 2 0.31 -10.38 -52.16
CA ARG A 2 -0.62 -11.41 -51.67
C ARG A 2 -1.04 -11.50 -50.19
N ALA A 3 -2.37 -11.50 -50.08
CA ALA A 3 -3.24 -11.72 -48.93
C ALA A 3 -3.27 -13.17 -48.41
N ALA A 4 -3.80 -13.32 -47.19
CA ALA A 4 -4.71 -14.43 -46.88
C ALA A 4 -5.88 -13.88 -46.04
N ALA A 5 -7.07 -13.87 -46.63
CA ALA A 5 -8.33 -13.76 -45.92
C ALA A 5 -8.85 -15.16 -45.64
N VAL A 6 -9.35 -15.41 -44.42
CA VAL A 6 -10.29 -16.49 -44.15
C VAL A 6 -11.47 -15.86 -43.43
N ALA A 7 -12.61 -15.80 -44.13
CA ALA A 7 -13.91 -15.48 -43.55
C ALA A 7 -14.58 -16.78 -43.10
N GLY A 8 -15.13 -16.79 -41.88
CA GLY A 8 -15.86 -17.92 -41.32
C GLY A 8 -16.64 -17.59 -40.05
N ALA A 9 -17.89 -17.15 -40.24
CA ALA A 9 -19.08 -17.23 -39.37
C ALA A 9 -19.14 -16.50 -37.99
N PRO A 10 -20.36 -16.07 -37.55
CA PRO A 10 -20.56 -15.17 -36.43
C PRO A 10 -20.73 -15.95 -35.13
N GLY A 11 -19.79 -15.81 -34.19
CA GLY A 11 -19.86 -16.56 -32.93
C GLY A 11 -19.13 -15.85 -31.81
N GLY A 12 -19.91 -15.24 -30.91
CA GLY A 12 -19.48 -14.80 -29.59
C GLY A 12 -18.57 -13.57 -29.58
N ARG A 13 -19.12 -12.41 -29.20
CA ARG A 13 -18.31 -11.26 -28.76
C ARG A 13 -17.31 -11.75 -27.72
N ALA A 14 -16.02 -11.77 -28.07
CA ALA A 14 -14.96 -11.77 -27.09
C ALA A 14 -15.19 -10.51 -26.23
N ARG A 15 -15.66 -10.72 -24.99
CA ARG A 15 -15.83 -9.64 -24.02
C ARG A 15 -14.43 -9.09 -23.75
N ARG A 16 -14.07 -7.99 -24.41
CA ARG A 16 -12.86 -7.24 -24.09
C ARG A 16 -12.94 -6.85 -22.62
N ARG A 17 -11.78 -6.90 -21.99
CA ARG A 17 -11.62 -6.92 -20.53
C ARG A 17 -11.52 -5.47 -20.07
N PRO A 18 -12.29 -5.04 -19.05
CA PRO A 18 -12.34 -3.64 -18.65
C PRO A 18 -10.96 -3.14 -18.22
N VAL A 19 -10.58 -1.97 -18.74
CA VAL A 19 -9.36 -1.25 -18.39
C VAL A 19 -9.71 -0.23 -17.32
N HIS A 20 -9.10 -0.34 -16.14
CA HIS A 20 -9.36 0.55 -15.03
C HIS A 20 -8.24 1.57 -14.82
N VAL A 21 -8.59 2.83 -14.57
CA VAL A 21 -7.66 3.87 -14.13
C VAL A 21 -7.95 4.21 -12.66
N CYS A 22 -6.90 4.28 -11.84
CA CYS A 22 -7.00 4.60 -10.42
C CYS A 22 -6.31 5.93 -10.10
N TRP A 23 -7.05 6.90 -9.56
CA TRP A 23 -6.46 8.10 -8.94
C TRP A 23 -6.40 7.91 -7.43
N VAL A 24 -5.19 7.98 -6.86
CA VAL A 24 -4.94 7.55 -5.48
C VAL A 24 -4.66 8.73 -4.55
N ASP A 25 -5.49 8.88 -3.52
CA ASP A 25 -5.19 9.65 -2.32
C ASP A 25 -4.69 8.67 -1.24
N TYR A 26 -3.36 8.59 -1.07
CA TYR A 26 -2.71 7.74 -0.06
C TYR A 26 -3.16 8.03 1.39
N ALA A 27 -3.89 9.12 1.64
CA ALA A 27 -4.46 9.42 2.95
C ALA A 27 -5.87 8.85 3.15
N ARG A 28 -6.75 8.88 2.14
CA ARG A 28 -8.19 8.67 2.35
C ARG A 28 -8.84 7.59 1.48
N GLY A 29 -8.39 7.42 0.24
CA GLY A 29 -9.11 6.59 -0.71
C GLY A 29 -8.55 6.70 -2.12
N PHE A 30 -9.21 6.07 -3.07
CA PHE A 30 -8.89 6.23 -4.47
C PHE A 30 -10.16 6.23 -5.31
N PHE A 31 -10.10 6.83 -6.49
CA PHE A 31 -11.16 6.75 -7.49
C PHE A 31 -10.82 5.66 -8.50
N LEU A 32 -11.78 4.79 -8.78
CA LEU A 32 -11.73 3.78 -9.83
C LEU A 32 -12.59 4.24 -11.00
N CYS A 33 -12.06 4.19 -12.22
CA CYS A 33 -12.81 4.49 -13.43
C CYS A 33 -12.73 3.34 -14.44
N ASP A 34 -13.87 2.89 -14.96
CA ASP A 34 -13.93 1.96 -16.11
C ASP A 34 -13.81 2.75 -17.43
N VAL A 35 -12.65 2.63 -18.08
CA VAL A 35 -12.33 3.38 -19.30
C VAL A 35 -12.98 2.79 -20.54
N GLU A 36 -13.20 1.47 -20.61
CA GLU A 36 -13.79 0.84 -21.80
C GLU A 36 -15.27 1.16 -21.93
N ALA A 37 -15.95 1.35 -20.80
CA ALA A 37 -17.34 1.77 -20.80
C ALA A 37 -17.49 3.29 -21.09
N GLY A 38 -16.39 4.04 -21.21
CA GLY A 38 -16.36 5.49 -21.45
C GLY A 38 -16.41 6.30 -20.14
N ILE A 39 -15.81 7.49 -20.14
CA ILE A 39 -15.77 8.38 -18.97
C ILE A 39 -17.16 8.98 -18.77
N SER A 40 -18.00 8.34 -17.96
CA SER A 40 -19.25 8.91 -17.44
C SER A 40 -19.24 8.92 -15.91
N PRO A 41 -19.93 9.88 -15.25
CA PRO A 41 -19.97 9.94 -13.79
C PRO A 41 -20.42 8.63 -13.13
N ASP A 42 -21.32 7.90 -13.78
CA ASP A 42 -21.86 6.61 -13.29
C ASP A 42 -20.84 5.45 -13.31
N LYS A 43 -19.65 5.69 -13.86
CA LYS A 43 -18.56 4.71 -14.04
C LYS A 43 -17.29 5.09 -13.28
N VAL A 44 -17.43 6.05 -12.36
CA VAL A 44 -16.39 6.47 -11.44
C VAL A 44 -16.84 6.14 -10.02
N TRP A 45 -16.07 5.33 -9.32
CA TRP A 45 -16.37 4.91 -7.95
C TRP A 45 -15.30 5.42 -6.99
N TYR A 46 -15.72 6.06 -5.90
CA TYR A 46 -14.82 6.37 -4.79
C TYR A 46 -14.72 5.17 -3.85
N VAL A 47 -13.49 4.71 -3.61
CA VAL A 47 -13.19 3.62 -2.70
C VAL A 47 -12.40 4.18 -1.50
N PRO A 48 -12.99 4.22 -0.29
CA PRO A 48 -12.25 4.64 0.91
C PRO A 48 -11.18 3.60 1.27
N LEU A 49 -10.04 4.03 1.83
CA LEU A 49 -9.02 3.12 2.37
C LEU A 49 -9.55 2.36 3.59
N PRO A 50 -9.04 1.14 3.87
CA PRO A 50 -9.47 0.33 5.01
C PRO A 50 -8.89 0.83 6.35
N VAL A 51 -8.25 2.00 6.35
CA VAL A 51 -7.65 2.63 7.52
C VAL A 51 -8.06 4.10 7.59
N PRO A 52 -8.24 4.66 8.81
CA PRO A 52 -8.51 6.08 8.96
C PRO A 52 -7.41 6.93 8.32
N ALA A 53 -7.80 8.11 7.83
CA ALA A 53 -6.82 9.10 7.39
C ALA A 53 -5.89 9.46 8.55
N PRO A 54 -4.58 9.66 8.31
CA PRO A 54 -3.68 10.15 9.33
C PRO A 54 -4.25 11.47 9.85
N LYS A 55 -4.45 11.58 11.16
CA LYS A 55 -4.72 12.88 11.76
C LYS A 55 -3.45 13.72 11.56
N GLY A 56 -3.61 14.93 11.00
CA GLY A 56 -2.54 15.74 10.45
C GLY A 56 -1.32 15.92 11.34
N TYR A 57 -0.21 16.32 10.71
CA TYR A 57 1.07 16.62 11.34
C TYR A 57 0.90 17.52 12.56
N CYS A 58 0.97 16.96 13.77
CA CYS A 58 1.21 17.78 14.96
C CYS A 58 2.71 18.09 14.97
N CYS A 59 3.07 19.18 14.31
CA CYS A 59 4.44 19.67 14.16
C CYS A 59 4.96 20.46 15.39
N ASP A 60 4.44 20.18 16.60
CA ASP A 60 4.69 21.06 17.75
C ASP A 60 5.66 20.49 18.80
N ASP A 61 6.33 19.35 18.56
CA ASP A 61 7.36 18.91 19.50
C ASP A 61 8.51 18.17 18.80
N ASP A 62 9.60 18.89 18.54
CA ASP A 62 10.88 18.43 18.00
C ASP A 62 11.56 17.32 18.84
N ARG A 63 10.96 16.91 19.96
CA ARG A 63 11.54 15.97 20.94
C ARG A 63 11.01 14.55 20.85
N SER A 64 10.01 14.26 20.02
CA SER A 64 9.44 12.92 19.87
C SER A 64 9.76 12.33 18.50
N PRO A 65 10.30 11.09 18.39
CA PRO A 65 10.49 10.46 17.10
C PRO A 65 9.13 10.20 16.46
N TYR A 66 8.75 11.08 15.54
CA TYR A 66 7.55 10.93 14.75
C TYR A 66 7.79 9.85 13.70
N LEU A 67 7.15 8.70 13.84
CA LEU A 67 7.07 7.69 12.79
C LEU A 67 5.99 8.11 11.79
N PRO A 68 6.35 8.55 10.56
CA PRO A 68 5.35 8.91 9.57
C PRO A 68 4.60 7.67 9.10
N TYR A 69 3.29 7.81 8.87
CA TYR A 69 2.51 6.81 8.16
C TYR A 69 3.12 6.57 6.78
N CYS A 70 3.48 5.33 6.48
CA CYS A 70 3.95 4.95 5.14
C CYS A 70 2.94 4.01 4.51
N ARG A 71 2.41 4.40 3.34
CA ARG A 71 1.30 3.69 2.69
C ARG A 71 1.59 3.51 1.21
N ASN A 72 1.12 2.40 0.66
CA ASN A 72 1.18 2.13 -0.77
C ASN A 72 -0.07 1.39 -1.23
N LEU A 73 -0.47 1.66 -2.47
CA LEU A 73 -1.49 0.93 -3.20
C LEU A 73 -0.84 0.40 -4.48
N ALA A 74 -1.01 -0.89 -4.73
CA ALA A 74 -0.46 -1.54 -5.90
C ALA A 74 -1.47 -2.52 -6.51
N ALA A 75 -1.32 -2.78 -7.81
CA ALA A 75 -2.07 -3.84 -8.46
C ALA A 75 -1.63 -5.20 -7.88
N ALA A 76 -2.60 -6.04 -7.52
CA ALA A 76 -2.38 -7.37 -6.95
C ALA A 76 -2.97 -8.45 -7.86
N GLY A 77 -2.75 -8.29 -9.17
CA GLY A 77 -3.34 -9.11 -10.21
C GLY A 77 -4.27 -8.30 -11.10
N ARG A 78 -5.09 -9.01 -11.89
CA ARG A 78 -5.87 -8.40 -12.96
C ARG A 78 -7.01 -7.51 -12.47
N ASP A 79 -7.71 -7.96 -11.44
CA ASP A 79 -8.93 -7.33 -10.94
C ASP A 79 -8.82 -7.14 -9.41
N ALA A 80 -7.61 -6.85 -8.91
CA ALA A 80 -7.34 -6.71 -7.50
C ALA A 80 -6.32 -5.62 -7.19
N VAL A 81 -6.52 -4.94 -6.06
CA VAL A 81 -5.61 -3.93 -5.53
C VAL A 81 -5.20 -4.34 -4.13
N ARG A 82 -3.92 -4.21 -3.82
CA ARG A 82 -3.38 -4.40 -2.48
C ARG A 82 -3.00 -3.06 -1.88
N PHE A 83 -3.42 -2.88 -0.64
CA PHE A 83 -3.05 -1.77 0.21
C PHE A 83 -2.08 -2.26 1.28
N VAL A 84 -0.97 -1.54 1.44
CA VAL A 84 -0.01 -1.77 2.51
C VAL A 84 0.09 -0.49 3.34
N ASN A 85 -0.02 -0.63 4.65
CA ASN A 85 0.08 0.49 5.59
C ASN A 85 1.02 0.12 6.74
N VAL A 86 2.06 0.92 6.90
CA VAL A 86 2.95 0.93 8.05
C VAL A 86 2.51 2.09 8.94
N ALA A 87 1.98 1.75 10.11
CA ALA A 87 1.44 2.72 11.06
C ALA A 87 2.14 2.60 12.41
N PRO A 88 2.37 3.72 13.11
CA PRO A 88 2.88 3.67 14.48
C PRO A 88 1.89 2.95 15.39
N ARG A 89 2.42 2.16 16.32
CA ARG A 89 1.65 1.52 17.38
C ARG A 89 1.70 2.40 18.61
N PHE A 90 0.53 2.72 19.15
CA PHE A 90 0.41 3.53 20.36
C PHE A 90 -0.01 2.64 21.54
N CYS A 91 0.83 2.52 22.58
CA CYS A 91 0.46 1.79 23.80
C CYS A 91 -0.07 2.72 24.91
N CYS A 92 0.35 3.98 24.95
CA CYS A 92 -0.02 4.94 25.99
C CYS A 92 -0.17 6.35 25.38
N GLY A 93 -1.40 6.77 25.06
CA GLY A 93 -1.68 8.10 24.49
C GLY A 93 -1.81 8.09 22.95
N GLY A 94 -2.52 9.09 22.41
CA GLY A 94 -2.79 9.21 20.97
C GLY A 94 -1.58 9.65 20.13
N HIS A 95 -1.84 9.97 18.86
CA HIS A 95 -0.81 10.36 17.89
C HIS A 95 0.11 11.46 18.44
N GLY A 96 1.42 11.21 18.43
CA GLY A 96 2.45 12.19 18.76
C GLY A 96 2.71 12.46 20.25
N LYS A 97 2.10 11.72 21.19
CA LYS A 97 2.22 12.00 22.65
C LYS A 97 2.64 10.82 23.52
N THR A 98 3.55 9.96 23.05
CA THR A 98 4.03 8.85 23.88
C THR A 98 5.54 8.96 24.07
N SER A 99 5.98 9.35 25.26
CA SER A 99 7.37 9.17 25.72
C SER A 99 7.65 7.72 26.14
N CYS A 100 6.66 6.84 26.03
CA CYS A 100 6.80 5.43 26.38
C CYS A 100 7.83 4.76 25.48
N GLU A 101 8.91 4.27 26.09
CA GLU A 101 9.99 3.55 25.39
C GLU A 101 9.45 2.35 24.60
N ARG A 102 8.37 1.71 25.08
CA ARG A 102 7.76 0.56 24.42
C ARG A 102 7.00 0.88 23.14
N SER A 103 6.53 2.12 22.94
CA SER A 103 5.85 2.54 21.71
C SER A 103 6.64 3.51 20.84
N ARG A 104 7.75 4.05 21.36
CA ARG A 104 8.56 5.09 20.70
C ARG A 104 9.00 4.73 19.28
N PHE A 105 9.19 3.44 19.00
CA PHE A 105 9.55 2.93 17.66
C PHE A 105 8.67 1.75 17.23
N ALA A 106 7.57 1.50 17.92
CA ALA A 106 6.70 0.38 17.61
C ALA A 106 5.80 0.72 16.42
N PHE A 107 5.60 -0.25 15.54
CA PHE A 107 4.76 -0.10 14.35
C PHE A 107 4.05 -1.41 14.03
N ASN A 108 2.99 -1.29 13.23
CA ASN A 108 2.30 -2.42 12.63
C ASN A 108 2.34 -2.27 11.12
N VAL A 109 2.59 -3.37 10.42
CA VAL A 109 2.35 -3.48 8.99
C VAL A 109 1.01 -4.17 8.79
N THR A 110 0.09 -3.52 8.09
CA THR A 110 -1.19 -4.11 7.69
C THR A 110 -1.27 -4.19 6.19
N THR A 111 -1.64 -5.36 5.69
CA THR A 111 -1.99 -5.56 4.28
C THR A 111 -3.48 -5.78 4.16
N SER A 112 -4.05 -5.32 3.05
CA SER A 112 -5.46 -5.54 2.73
C SER A 112 -5.61 -5.64 1.23
N ASN A 113 -6.46 -6.54 0.75
CA ASN A 113 -6.78 -6.66 -0.67
C ASN A 113 -8.22 -6.20 -0.93
N LEU A 114 -8.41 -5.70 -2.13
CA LEU A 114 -9.70 -5.34 -2.68
C LEU A 114 -9.84 -6.02 -4.03
N THR A 115 -10.94 -6.74 -4.25
CA THR A 115 -11.29 -7.22 -5.58
C THR A 115 -12.10 -6.13 -6.28
N LEU A 116 -11.62 -5.68 -7.43
CA LEU A 116 -12.30 -4.74 -8.31
C LEU A 116 -13.37 -5.53 -9.08
N ARG A 117 -14.65 -5.27 -8.83
CA ARG A 117 -15.74 -5.84 -9.62
C ARG A 117 -16.60 -4.73 -10.21
N ALA A 118 -17.03 -4.94 -11.44
CA ALA A 118 -17.85 -4.02 -12.22
C ALA A 118 -19.35 -4.39 -12.20
N ASP A 119 -19.76 -5.37 -11.37
CA ASP A 119 -21.13 -5.92 -11.34
C ASP A 119 -22.08 -5.22 -10.36
N GLY A 120 -21.67 -4.08 -9.79
CA GLY A 120 -22.52 -3.23 -8.95
C GLY A 120 -22.59 -3.62 -7.47
N GLU A 121 -21.88 -4.68 -7.07
CA GLU A 121 -21.73 -5.02 -5.66
C GLU A 121 -20.71 -4.10 -4.95
N PRO A 122 -20.87 -3.84 -3.64
CA PRO A 122 -19.95 -3.00 -2.89
C PRO A 122 -18.53 -3.57 -2.86
N MET A 123 -17.56 -2.81 -3.38
CA MET A 123 -16.13 -3.12 -3.26
C MET A 123 -15.73 -3.12 -1.79
N THR A 124 -15.41 -4.30 -1.24
CA THR A 124 -15.13 -4.49 0.18
C THR A 124 -13.68 -4.92 0.41
N TRP A 125 -12.97 -4.20 1.28
CA TRP A 125 -11.61 -4.55 1.67
C TRP A 125 -11.58 -5.80 2.55
N VAL A 126 -10.64 -6.70 2.26
CA VAL A 126 -10.32 -7.86 3.09
C VAL A 126 -8.92 -7.67 3.64
N LYS A 127 -8.81 -7.56 4.96
CA LYS A 127 -7.52 -7.55 5.65
C LYS A 127 -6.94 -8.96 5.63
N ASP A 128 -5.79 -9.15 5.00
CA ASP A 128 -5.13 -10.44 4.83
C ASP A 128 -3.87 -10.60 5.69
N GLY A 129 -3.30 -9.48 6.18
CA GLY A 129 -2.09 -9.51 6.99
C GLY A 129 -2.06 -8.43 8.08
N LEU A 130 -1.51 -8.81 9.22
CA LEU A 130 -1.09 -7.94 10.30
C LEU A 130 0.24 -8.47 10.80
N LEU A 131 1.27 -7.63 10.76
CA LEU A 131 2.60 -7.96 11.26
C LEU A 131 3.01 -6.92 12.31
N ASP A 132 3.31 -7.41 13.50
CA ASP A 132 3.91 -6.63 14.59
C ASP A 132 5.37 -6.30 14.28
N CYS A 133 5.89 -5.16 14.76
CA CYS A 133 7.32 -4.90 14.70
C CYS A 133 8.14 -5.98 15.40
N ASP A 134 7.66 -6.52 16.53
CA ASP A 134 8.38 -7.57 17.25
C ASP A 134 8.42 -8.87 16.45
N GLU A 135 7.30 -9.25 15.82
CA GLU A 135 7.21 -10.40 14.91
C GLU A 135 8.12 -10.21 13.69
N LEU A 136 8.14 -9.01 13.10
CA LEU A 136 9.00 -8.69 11.98
C LEU A 136 10.47 -8.93 12.32
N TRP A 137 10.91 -8.40 13.46
CA TRP A 137 12.32 -8.51 13.84
C TRP A 137 12.70 -9.92 14.26
N LEU A 138 11.75 -10.71 14.74
CA LEU A 138 11.95 -12.14 15.00
C LEU A 138 12.13 -12.93 13.69
N LEU A 139 11.34 -12.64 12.65
CA LEU A 139 11.41 -13.32 11.36
C LEU A 139 12.75 -13.14 10.65
N LEU A 140 13.38 -11.98 10.80
CA LEU A 140 14.58 -11.59 10.05
C LEU A 140 15.90 -12.02 10.67
N ASN A 141 15.85 -12.88 11.70
CA ASN A 141 16.99 -13.50 12.38
C ASN A 141 18.13 -12.50 12.69
N TYR A 142 18.01 -11.86 13.86
CA TYR A 142 18.83 -10.78 14.37
C TYR A 142 20.33 -10.85 14.04
N GLY A 143 20.86 -9.76 13.48
CA GLY A 143 22.30 -9.51 13.57
C GLY A 143 22.78 -8.16 13.05
N ARG A 144 22.18 -7.61 11.99
CA ARG A 144 22.77 -6.44 11.31
C ARG A 144 21.79 -5.42 10.74
N LEU A 145 20.48 -5.65 10.87
CA LEU A 145 19.49 -4.71 10.35
C LEU A 145 19.12 -3.67 11.42
N PRO A 146 18.94 -2.40 11.01
CA PRO A 146 18.46 -1.37 11.91
C PRO A 146 17.02 -1.65 12.33
N ARG A 147 16.75 -1.60 13.63
CA ARG A 147 15.40 -1.76 14.20
C ARG A 147 14.61 -0.46 14.10
N VAL A 148 14.36 -0.03 12.87
CA VAL A 148 13.62 1.20 12.54
C VAL A 148 12.37 0.87 11.73
N ALA A 149 11.37 1.75 11.75
CA ALA A 149 10.16 1.52 10.96
C ALA A 149 10.48 1.46 9.45
N PRO A 150 10.05 0.40 8.75
CA PRO A 150 10.21 0.31 7.30
C PRO A 150 9.42 1.40 6.59
N LYS A 151 10.01 1.92 5.51
CA LYS A 151 9.43 2.97 4.66
C LYS A 151 9.21 2.45 3.25
N TYR A 152 8.38 3.19 2.51
CA TYR A 152 8.12 2.94 1.08
C TYR A 152 7.76 1.46 0.79
N PRO A 153 6.61 0.97 1.31
CA PRO A 153 6.15 -0.35 0.92
C PRO A 153 5.98 -0.44 -0.59
N ILE A 154 6.52 -1.48 -1.21
CA ILE A 154 6.44 -1.76 -2.64
C ILE A 154 5.95 -3.19 -2.80
N VAL A 155 4.75 -3.36 -3.36
CA VAL A 155 4.25 -4.70 -3.68
C VAL A 155 4.92 -5.19 -4.96
N SER A 156 5.43 -6.42 -4.95
CA SER A 156 6.07 -7.02 -6.13
C SER A 156 5.06 -7.21 -7.27
N SER A 157 5.45 -6.88 -8.50
CA SER A 157 4.64 -7.15 -9.69
C SER A 157 4.55 -8.63 -10.01
N ASP A 158 5.61 -9.39 -9.70
CA ASP A 158 5.75 -10.80 -10.10
C ASP A 158 5.13 -11.74 -9.07
N LYS A 159 5.21 -11.36 -7.80
CA LYS A 159 4.70 -12.11 -6.64
C LYS A 159 3.82 -11.19 -5.81
N THR A 160 2.53 -11.15 -6.11
CA THR A 160 1.62 -10.18 -5.50
C THR A 160 1.47 -10.33 -3.99
N ASP A 161 1.90 -11.46 -3.43
CA ASP A 161 2.00 -11.77 -2.01
C ASP A 161 3.17 -11.08 -1.30
N VAL A 162 4.25 -10.77 -2.03
CA VAL A 162 5.50 -10.23 -1.49
C VAL A 162 5.49 -8.70 -1.44
N VAL A 163 5.94 -8.14 -0.31
CA VAL A 163 6.10 -6.70 -0.12
C VAL A 163 7.54 -6.36 0.25
N TYR A 164 8.13 -5.47 -0.53
CA TYR A 164 9.43 -4.90 -0.24
C TYR A 164 9.32 -3.62 0.59
N PHE A 165 10.27 -3.41 1.47
CA PHE A 165 10.39 -2.22 2.30
C PHE A 165 11.80 -1.68 2.27
N VAL A 166 11.93 -0.39 2.56
CA VAL A 166 13.21 0.29 2.70
C VAL A 166 13.49 0.59 4.17
N LEU A 167 14.65 0.16 4.68
CA LEU A 167 15.15 0.52 6.01
C LEU A 167 16.31 1.51 5.89
N CYS A 168 16.26 2.59 6.66
CA CYS A 168 17.28 3.63 6.71
C CYS A 168 17.39 4.21 8.14
N GLU A 169 18.59 4.16 8.73
CA GLU A 169 18.84 4.59 10.12
C GLU A 169 18.66 6.10 10.33
N ASN A 170 19.03 6.92 9.35
CA ASN A 170 19.00 8.38 9.50
C ASN A 170 17.57 8.93 9.51
N HIS A 171 17.06 9.09 10.73
CA HIS A 171 15.95 9.96 11.01
C HIS A 171 16.54 11.37 11.18
N TYR A 172 16.09 12.31 10.35
CA TYR A 172 16.14 13.77 10.52
C TYR A 172 17.08 14.63 9.66
N PHE A 173 18.16 14.15 9.05
CA PHE A 173 18.95 15.02 8.15
C PHE A 173 19.39 14.33 6.86
N MET A 174 19.09 15.00 5.74
CA MET A 174 19.68 14.71 4.43
C MET A 174 21.13 15.22 4.41
N ASP A 175 21.97 14.80 5.36
CA ASP A 175 23.41 14.89 5.17
C ASP A 175 23.82 13.77 4.22
N ASN A 176 24.53 14.16 3.16
CA ASN A 176 24.97 13.35 2.02
C ASN A 176 26.07 12.33 2.37
N ALA A 177 26.22 11.93 3.63
CA ALA A 177 27.12 10.83 3.98
C ALA A 177 26.49 9.50 3.58
N ASP A 178 27.31 8.57 3.08
CA ASP A 178 26.94 7.25 2.57
C ASP A 178 25.88 6.56 3.46
N LYS A 179 24.62 6.62 3.03
CA LYS A 179 23.51 6.01 3.76
C LYS A 179 23.44 4.55 3.36
N THR A 180 23.71 3.66 4.31
CA THR A 180 23.38 2.24 4.13
C THR A 180 21.86 2.09 4.12
N VAL A 181 21.32 1.77 2.94
CA VAL A 181 19.90 1.49 2.74
C VAL A 181 19.73 -0.01 2.57
N TRP A 182 18.81 -0.60 3.33
CA TRP A 182 18.48 -2.01 3.21
C TRP A 182 17.12 -2.18 2.56
N MET A 183 17.00 -3.17 1.67
CA MET A 183 15.73 -3.62 1.12
C MET A 183 15.32 -4.89 1.84
N LEU A 184 14.11 -4.89 2.36
CA LEU A 184 13.53 -5.95 3.16
C LEU A 184 12.39 -6.59 2.38
N GLU A 185 12.48 -7.89 2.13
CA GLU A 185 11.42 -8.71 1.52
C GLU A 185 10.63 -9.42 2.63
N ILE A 186 9.31 -9.29 2.59
CA ILE A 186 8.36 -9.96 3.51
C ILE A 186 7.26 -10.60 2.67
#